data_AF-A0A7X0GU12-F1
#
_entry.id   AF-A0A7X0GU12-F1
#
_cell.length_a   1.000
_cell.length_b   1.000
_cell.length_c   1.000
_cell.angle_alpha   90.00
_cell.angle_beta   90.00
_cell.angle_gamma   90.00
#
_symmetry.space_group_name_H-M   'P 1'
#
loop_
_entity.id
_entity.type
_entity.pdbx_description
1 polymer ?
#
loop_
_entity_poly.entity_id
_entity_poly.type
_entity_poly.pdbx_seq_one_letter_code
_entity_poly.pdbx_strand_id
1 'polypeptide(L)'
;MSQALYQERSRNPLARTVELTEDRLRRGGRTTPLDELNLVAMAEACLRGHWLGGGGAERPLASLVQGPGSIPVTRVTGTTTPLKVRRTADFARALGELAVRRSGGADQVAALAARAREEGVPLWIARRYAPGPAGPVAVAVDRRLVRVDVWGPGAPAVRLRAPYGFHGDSTVPGSGLVMTVGDVGARLILRKKFRKSKSSVEIRLPDRCWTLRRETAEGSCLLRDGRRVALLTRPSQWPGPPPGSVLLPLADVRHESPDPLDAVMAHAVAVSFGLGDTTGLARFRAVHSRRTTDDDTWGHPWFSNLGRGRDDNEPGGGDGWGSDGGDGGDAGGGDGGGGDGGGGGGGD
;
A
#
# COMPACT_ATOMS: atom_id res chain seq x y z
N MET A 1 -16.51 -24.65 21.32
CA MET A 1 -17.21 -23.35 21.14
C MET A 1 -16.30 -22.27 21.72
N SER A 2 -15.72 -21.39 20.90
CA SER A 2 -14.81 -20.35 21.38
C SER A 2 -15.58 -19.29 22.20
N GLN A 3 -15.10 -18.98 23.40
CA GLN A 3 -15.73 -18.00 24.29
C GLN A 3 -15.70 -16.59 23.68
N ALA A 4 -16.81 -15.84 23.77
CA ALA A 4 -16.86 -14.47 23.28
C ALA A 4 -16.12 -13.54 24.24
N LEU A 5 -15.09 -12.86 23.73
CA LEU A 5 -14.29 -11.88 24.45
C LEU A 5 -14.96 -10.50 24.44
N TYR A 6 -15.71 -10.21 23.38
CA TYR A 6 -16.60 -9.06 23.28
C TYR A 6 -17.84 -9.46 22.49
N GLN A 7 -19.02 -9.05 22.94
CA GLN A 7 -20.26 -9.29 22.22
C GLN A 7 -21.25 -8.16 22.42
N GLU A 8 -21.91 -7.77 21.34
CA GLU A 8 -23.05 -6.86 21.36
C GLU A 8 -24.35 -7.65 21.21
N ARG A 9 -25.33 -7.34 22.06
CA ARG A 9 -26.67 -7.93 21.98
C ARG A 9 -27.66 -6.95 21.38
N SER A 10 -28.49 -7.43 20.47
CA SER A 10 -29.58 -6.65 19.86
C SER A 10 -30.83 -7.51 19.77
N ARG A 11 -31.99 -6.92 20.09
CA ARG A 11 -33.29 -7.54 19.83
C ARG A 11 -33.74 -7.36 18.37
N ASN A 12 -33.12 -6.44 17.64
CA ASN A 12 -33.33 -6.27 16.20
C ASN A 12 -32.43 -7.25 15.42
N PRO A 13 -33.01 -8.18 14.64
CA PRO A 13 -32.27 -9.18 13.87
C PRO A 13 -31.44 -8.58 12.71
N LEU A 14 -31.77 -7.36 12.28
CA LEU A 14 -31.04 -6.63 11.22
C LEU A 14 -29.90 -5.76 11.77
N ALA A 15 -29.75 -5.67 13.09
CA ALA A 15 -28.69 -4.87 13.69
C ALA A 15 -27.31 -5.48 13.35
N ARG A 16 -26.43 -4.65 12.81
CA ARG A 16 -25.03 -5.01 12.60
C ARG A 16 -24.30 -4.99 13.94
N THR A 17 -24.37 -6.08 14.69
CA THR A 17 -23.64 -6.26 15.95
C THR A 17 -22.20 -6.69 15.70
N VAL A 18 -21.35 -6.38 16.67
CA VAL A 18 -19.95 -6.83 16.70
C VAL A 18 -19.77 -7.94 17.73
N GLU A 19 -19.00 -8.95 17.34
CA GLU A 19 -18.56 -10.03 18.21
C GLU A 19 -17.08 -10.32 17.95
N LEU A 20 -16.31 -10.42 19.03
CA LEU A 20 -14.92 -10.84 19.03
C LEU A 20 -14.82 -12.16 19.80
N THR A 21 -14.24 -13.17 19.17
CA THR A 21 -13.84 -14.41 19.82
C THR A 21 -12.34 -14.60 19.69
N GLU A 22 -11.82 -15.69 20.23
CA GLU A 22 -10.40 -16.01 20.10
C GLU A 22 -9.93 -16.20 18.66
N ASP A 23 -10.82 -16.54 17.71
CA ASP A 23 -10.44 -16.96 16.35
C ASP A 23 -10.93 -16.01 15.26
N ARG A 24 -11.90 -15.14 15.57
CA ARG A 24 -12.52 -14.28 14.56
C ARG A 24 -13.09 -12.99 15.13
N LEU A 25 -13.20 -12.00 14.25
CA LEU A 25 -13.99 -10.79 14.41
C LEU A 25 -15.21 -10.87 13.48
N ARG A 26 -16.42 -10.80 14.06
CA ARG A 26 -17.67 -10.75 13.30
C ARG A 26 -18.30 -9.36 13.40
N ARG A 27 -18.77 -8.86 12.27
CA ARG A 27 -19.50 -7.58 12.12
C ARG A 27 -20.73 -7.80 11.23
N GLY A 28 -21.91 -7.87 11.83
CA GLY A 28 -23.13 -8.22 11.12
C GLY A 28 -22.97 -9.56 10.39
N GLY A 29 -23.22 -9.58 9.08
CA GLY A 29 -23.07 -10.78 8.24
C GLY A 29 -21.63 -11.10 7.79
N ARG A 30 -20.62 -10.31 8.19
CA ARG A 30 -19.23 -10.52 7.77
C ARG A 30 -18.37 -11.04 8.91
N THR A 31 -17.55 -12.03 8.61
CA THR A 31 -16.57 -12.63 9.52
C THR A 31 -15.17 -12.44 8.96
N THR A 32 -14.25 -11.99 9.79
CA THR A 32 -12.83 -11.84 9.49
C THR A 32 -12.04 -12.72 10.47
N PRO A 33 -11.33 -13.74 9.97
CA PRO A 33 -10.37 -14.49 10.76
C PRO A 33 -9.31 -13.59 11.42
N LEU A 34 -8.85 -13.93 12.63
CA LEU A 34 -7.87 -13.08 13.33
C LEU A 34 -6.48 -13.05 12.67
N ASP A 35 -6.10 -14.08 11.93
CA ASP A 35 -4.88 -14.14 11.11
C ASP A 35 -4.92 -13.17 9.92
N GLU A 36 -6.11 -12.68 9.53
CA GLU A 36 -6.24 -11.60 8.55
C GLU A 36 -6.06 -10.20 9.18
N LEU A 37 -6.01 -10.10 10.51
CA LEU A 37 -5.77 -8.85 11.24
C LEU A 37 -4.29 -8.67 11.55
N ASN A 38 -3.81 -7.43 11.52
CA ASN A 38 -2.44 -7.11 11.93
C ASN A 38 -2.36 -7.01 13.47
N LEU A 39 -2.46 -8.16 14.12
CA LEU A 39 -2.47 -8.27 15.58
C LEU A 39 -1.18 -7.73 16.18
N VAL A 40 -0.02 -7.99 15.56
CA VAL A 40 1.28 -7.52 16.07
C VAL A 40 1.32 -6.00 16.14
N ALA A 41 0.87 -5.29 15.10
CA ALA A 41 0.84 -3.83 15.10
C ALA A 41 -0.15 -3.25 16.13
N MET A 42 -1.34 -3.86 16.27
CA MET A 42 -2.32 -3.41 17.27
C MET A 42 -1.87 -3.72 18.70
N ALA A 43 -1.21 -4.85 18.92
CA ALA A 43 -0.63 -5.24 20.21
C ALA A 43 0.46 -4.25 20.63
N GLU A 44 1.36 -3.89 19.71
CA GLU A 44 2.44 -2.95 19.97
C GLU A 44 1.91 -1.56 20.37
N ALA A 45 0.94 -1.02 19.64
CA ALA A 45 0.28 0.24 20.01
C ALA A 45 -0.42 0.13 21.37
N CYS A 46 -1.14 -0.98 21.61
CA CYS A 46 -1.85 -1.22 22.86
C CYS A 46 -0.90 -1.25 24.07
N LEU A 47 0.25 -1.90 23.95
CA LEU A 47 1.27 -1.95 25.01
C LEU A 47 1.86 -0.57 25.32
N ARG A 48 1.89 0.34 24.34
CA ARG A 48 2.26 1.74 24.54
C ARG A 48 1.12 2.61 25.06
N GLY A 49 -0.04 2.04 25.39
CA GLY A 49 -1.21 2.79 25.86
C GLY A 49 -1.97 3.53 24.74
N HIS A 50 -1.78 3.13 23.49
CA HIS A 50 -2.37 3.75 22.31
C HIS A 50 -3.21 2.75 21.50
N TRP A 51 -4.04 3.27 20.59
CA TRP A 51 -4.74 2.48 19.59
C TRP A 51 -4.35 2.93 18.19
N LEU A 52 -4.03 1.95 17.35
CA LEU A 52 -3.64 2.15 15.96
C LEU A 52 -4.83 2.53 15.09
N GLY A 53 -4.66 3.58 14.29
CA GLY A 53 -5.61 4.10 13.31
C GLY A 53 -5.08 4.04 11.89
N GLY A 54 -5.82 4.70 10.98
CA GLY A 54 -5.44 4.78 9.57
C GLY A 54 -4.06 5.43 9.38
N GLY A 55 -3.24 4.86 8.48
CA GLY A 55 -1.94 5.43 8.11
C GLY A 55 -0.88 5.41 9.21
N GLY A 56 -1.09 4.62 10.27
CA GLY A 56 -0.20 4.62 11.42
C GLY A 56 -0.47 5.71 12.44
N ALA A 57 -1.53 6.51 12.26
CA ALA A 57 -1.95 7.47 13.28
C ALA A 57 -2.35 6.73 14.56
N GLU A 58 -2.15 7.37 15.71
CA GLU A 58 -2.42 6.75 17.00
C GLU A 58 -3.21 7.66 17.92
N ARG A 59 -4.01 7.04 18.78
CA ARG A 59 -4.79 7.75 19.79
C ARG A 59 -4.61 7.09 21.15
N PRO A 60 -4.40 7.84 22.25
CA PRO A 60 -4.29 7.25 23.58
C PRO A 60 -5.55 6.44 23.94
N LEU A 61 -5.37 5.22 24.47
CA LEU A 61 -6.49 4.37 24.90
C LEU A 61 -7.39 5.07 25.92
N ALA A 62 -6.80 5.89 26.80
CA ALA A 62 -7.52 6.66 27.81
C ALA A 62 -8.48 7.72 27.21
N SER A 63 -8.24 8.14 25.96
CA SER A 63 -9.09 9.13 25.27
C SER A 63 -10.27 8.49 24.52
N LEU A 64 -10.33 7.15 24.45
CA LEU A 64 -11.42 6.45 23.78
C LEU A 64 -12.72 6.56 24.59
N VAL A 65 -13.82 6.82 23.89
CA VAL A 65 -15.14 6.98 24.52
C VAL A 65 -15.61 5.69 25.19
N GLN A 66 -16.14 5.82 26.40
CA GLN A 66 -16.79 4.74 27.16
C GLN A 66 -18.23 4.52 26.67
N GLY A 67 -18.40 4.34 25.36
CA GLY A 67 -19.71 4.26 24.73
C GLY A 67 -19.63 3.99 23.23
N PRO A 68 -20.75 4.18 22.50
CA PRO A 68 -20.82 3.94 21.07
C PRO A 68 -19.85 4.82 20.31
N GLY A 69 -19.13 4.23 19.37
CA GLY A 69 -18.12 4.94 18.61
C GLY A 69 -17.57 4.11 17.46
N SER A 70 -16.50 4.63 16.86
CA SER A 70 -15.79 4.01 15.77
C SER A 70 -14.37 3.69 16.21
N ILE A 71 -13.96 2.44 16.06
CA ILE A 71 -12.62 1.96 16.38
C ILE A 71 -11.96 1.44 15.10
N PRO A 72 -10.80 1.98 14.68
CA PRO A 72 -10.10 1.45 13.52
C PRO A 72 -9.60 0.03 13.77
N VAL A 73 -9.70 -0.84 12.76
CA VAL A 73 -9.12 -2.19 12.80
C VAL A 73 -8.25 -2.39 11.56
N THR A 74 -7.00 -2.77 11.79
CA THR A 74 -5.98 -2.93 10.74
C THR A 74 -5.81 -4.39 10.36
N ARG A 75 -5.85 -4.65 9.05
CA ARG A 75 -5.59 -5.96 8.43
C ARG A 75 -4.10 -6.18 8.21
N VAL A 76 -3.67 -7.43 8.03
CA VAL A 76 -2.27 -7.77 7.68
C VAL A 76 -1.80 -7.12 6.38
N THR A 77 -2.72 -6.67 5.53
CA THR A 77 -2.45 -5.88 4.32
C THR A 77 -2.01 -4.45 4.61
N GLY A 78 -2.10 -3.99 5.86
CA GLY A 78 -1.97 -2.59 6.27
C GLY A 78 -3.25 -1.77 6.07
N THR A 79 -4.31 -2.37 5.49
CA THR A 79 -5.59 -1.68 5.34
C THR A 79 -6.26 -1.50 6.69
N THR A 80 -6.66 -0.28 7.02
CA THR A 80 -7.39 0.04 8.24
C THR A 80 -8.81 0.47 7.91
N THR A 81 -9.80 -0.12 8.59
CA THR A 81 -11.21 0.25 8.41
C THR A 81 -11.87 0.58 9.74
N PRO A 82 -12.70 1.64 9.82
CA PRO A 82 -13.46 1.95 11.01
C PRO A 82 -14.56 0.91 11.27
N LEU A 83 -14.55 0.35 12.48
CA LEU A 83 -15.57 -0.54 13.01
C LEU A 83 -16.45 0.22 13.99
N LYS A 84 -17.76 0.28 13.69
CA LYS A 84 -18.74 0.84 14.64
C LYS A 84 -19.01 -0.17 15.74
N VAL A 85 -18.78 0.23 16.98
CA VAL A 85 -19.00 -0.59 18.19
C VAL A 85 -19.81 0.20 19.21
N ARG A 86 -20.54 -0.50 20.07
CA ARG A 86 -21.35 0.09 21.15
C ARG A 86 -20.53 0.46 22.39
N ARG A 87 -19.37 -0.17 22.57
CA ARG A 87 -18.46 0.08 23.71
C ARG A 87 -17.03 0.12 23.18
N THR A 88 -16.62 1.32 22.77
CA THR A 88 -15.36 1.55 22.05
C THR A 88 -14.14 1.17 22.87
N ALA A 89 -14.03 1.71 24.10
CA ALA A 89 -12.90 1.41 24.98
C ALA A 89 -12.83 -0.08 25.36
N ASP A 90 -13.97 -0.72 25.65
CA ASP A 90 -14.01 -2.16 26.00
C ASP A 90 -13.59 -3.04 24.83
N PHE A 91 -14.05 -2.73 23.61
CA PHE A 91 -13.65 -3.46 22.43
C PHE A 91 -12.14 -3.31 22.16
N ALA A 92 -11.62 -2.08 22.22
CA ALA A 92 -10.20 -1.81 22.00
C ALA A 92 -9.33 -2.57 23.01
N ARG A 93 -9.71 -2.55 24.29
CA ARG A 93 -9.03 -3.32 25.35
C ARG A 93 -9.06 -4.82 25.08
N ALA A 94 -10.24 -5.39 24.80
CA ALA A 94 -10.40 -6.81 24.56
C ALA A 94 -9.60 -7.29 23.33
N LEU A 95 -9.61 -6.53 22.22
CA LEU A 95 -8.83 -6.85 21.03
C LEU A 95 -7.33 -6.64 21.26
N GLY A 96 -6.92 -5.59 21.97
CA GLY A 96 -5.52 -5.33 22.30
C GLY A 96 -4.91 -6.44 23.16
N GLU A 97 -5.58 -6.85 24.24
CA GLU A 97 -5.13 -7.96 25.09
C GLU A 97 -5.07 -9.29 24.33
N LEU A 98 -6.07 -9.56 23.48
CA LEU A 98 -6.06 -10.74 22.61
C LEU A 98 -4.91 -10.68 21.61
N ALA A 99 -4.64 -9.51 21.02
CA ALA A 99 -3.57 -9.32 20.07
C ALA A 99 -2.20 -9.56 20.72
N VAL A 100 -1.98 -9.11 21.96
CA VAL A 100 -0.75 -9.40 22.72
C VAL A 100 -0.59 -10.91 22.91
N ARG A 101 -1.63 -11.61 23.39
CA ARG A 101 -1.55 -13.08 23.59
C ARG A 101 -1.29 -13.84 22.29
N ARG A 102 -2.01 -13.51 21.22
CA ARG A 102 -1.88 -14.16 19.91
C ARG A 102 -0.56 -13.82 19.20
N SER A 103 0.08 -12.71 19.56
CA SER A 103 1.40 -12.33 19.07
C SER A 103 2.56 -12.93 19.86
N GLY A 104 2.30 -13.83 20.82
CA GLY A 104 3.33 -14.48 21.63
C GLY A 104 3.69 -13.75 22.93
N GLY A 105 2.89 -12.79 23.37
CA GLY A 105 3.12 -12.02 24.60
C GLY A 105 3.90 -10.72 24.39
N ALA A 106 4.09 -9.96 25.48
CA ALA A 106 4.68 -8.63 25.44
C ALA A 106 6.14 -8.64 24.94
N ASP A 107 6.95 -9.61 25.38
CA ASP A 107 8.36 -9.71 25.00
C ASP A 107 8.52 -9.99 23.50
N GLN A 108 7.69 -10.88 22.94
CA GLN A 108 7.70 -11.16 21.51
C GLN A 108 7.29 -9.93 20.69
N VAL A 109 6.28 -9.17 21.15
CA VAL A 109 5.87 -7.91 20.52
C VAL A 109 6.99 -6.88 20.60
N ALA A 110 7.68 -6.77 21.72
CA ALA A 110 8.82 -5.86 21.89
C ALA A 110 9.99 -6.21 20.96
N ALA A 111 10.30 -7.50 20.80
CA ALA A 111 11.32 -7.97 19.86
C ALA A 111 10.96 -7.63 18.41
N LEU A 112 9.70 -7.85 18.01
CA LEU A 112 9.20 -7.48 16.68
C LEU A 112 9.23 -5.96 16.47
N ALA A 113 8.89 -5.17 17.50
CA ALA A 113 8.97 -3.71 17.46
C ALA A 113 10.42 -3.22 17.33
N ALA A 114 11.37 -3.83 18.03
CA ALA A 114 12.79 -3.52 17.91
C ALA A 114 13.28 -3.78 16.48
N ARG A 115 12.97 -4.96 15.92
CA ARG A 115 13.28 -5.30 14.53
C ARG A 115 12.66 -4.30 13.55
N ALA A 116 11.39 -3.93 13.74
CA ALA A 116 10.72 -2.94 12.89
C ALA A 116 11.41 -1.57 12.91
N ARG A 117 11.95 -1.15 14.06
CA ARG A 117 12.76 0.08 14.19
C ARG A 117 14.08 -0.04 13.46
N GLU A 118 14.79 -1.16 13.56
CA GLU A 118 16.03 -1.42 12.82
C GLU A 118 15.81 -1.43 11.30
N GLU A 119 14.71 -2.05 10.84
CA GLU A 119 14.29 -2.02 9.43
C GLU A 119 13.88 -0.60 8.99
N GLY A 120 13.48 0.26 9.93
CA GLY A 120 12.90 1.58 9.69
C GLY A 120 11.50 1.51 9.08
N VAL A 121 10.80 0.38 9.22
CA VAL A 121 9.47 0.12 8.66
C VAL A 121 8.48 -0.15 9.78
N PRO A 122 7.42 0.66 9.97
CA PRO A 122 6.41 0.41 11.00
C PRO A 122 5.73 -0.95 10.86
N LEU A 123 5.33 -1.56 11.99
CA LEU A 123 4.68 -2.89 12.02
C LEU A 123 3.33 -2.91 11.28
N TRP A 124 2.64 -1.76 11.19
CA TRP A 124 1.35 -1.68 10.50
C TRP A 124 1.46 -1.78 8.98
N ILE A 125 2.65 -1.52 8.40
CA ILE A 125 2.88 -1.69 6.96
C ILE A 125 3.21 -3.15 6.64
N ALA A 126 2.47 -3.72 5.69
CA ALA A 126 2.66 -5.10 5.28
C ALA A 126 4.05 -5.34 4.68
N ARG A 127 4.68 -6.46 5.08
CA ARG A 127 5.93 -6.96 4.49
C ARG A 127 5.62 -8.11 3.54
N ARG A 128 6.14 -8.04 2.33
CA ARG A 128 6.16 -9.14 1.36
C ARG A 128 7.60 -9.56 1.13
N TYR A 129 7.82 -10.84 0.86
CA TYR A 129 9.16 -11.38 0.66
C TYR A 129 9.25 -12.01 -0.73
N ALA A 130 10.39 -11.81 -1.38
CA ALA A 130 10.75 -12.43 -2.65
C ALA A 130 12.14 -13.04 -2.54
N PRO A 131 12.47 -14.07 -3.35
CA PRO A 131 13.81 -14.62 -3.38
C PRO A 131 14.82 -13.60 -3.96
N GLY A 132 16.03 -13.60 -3.42
CA GLY A 132 17.17 -12.83 -3.91
C GLY A 132 18.46 -13.65 -3.82
N PRO A 133 19.53 -13.23 -4.52
CA PRO A 133 20.78 -13.98 -4.61
C PRO A 133 21.50 -14.18 -3.28
N ALA A 134 21.34 -13.25 -2.31
CA ALA A 134 21.91 -13.35 -0.96
C ALA A 134 20.88 -13.75 0.12
N GLY A 135 19.66 -14.12 -0.28
CA GLY A 135 18.55 -14.43 0.62
C GLY A 135 17.30 -13.61 0.33
N PRO A 136 16.26 -13.71 1.19
CA PRO A 136 14.98 -13.05 0.96
C PRO A 136 15.10 -11.52 0.91
N VAL A 137 14.50 -10.92 -0.11
CA VAL A 137 14.30 -9.47 -0.24
C VAL A 137 12.93 -9.13 0.31
N ALA A 138 12.91 -8.27 1.33
CA ALA A 138 11.69 -7.75 1.95
C ALA A 138 11.24 -6.48 1.23
N VAL A 139 9.93 -6.35 1.02
CA VAL A 139 9.27 -5.25 0.32
C VAL A 139 8.09 -4.76 1.13
N ALA A 140 8.11 -3.50 1.52
CA ALA A 140 7.01 -2.80 2.17
C ALA A 140 6.58 -1.60 1.33
N VAL A 141 5.27 -1.46 1.12
CA VAL A 141 4.69 -0.41 0.27
C VAL A 141 3.47 0.17 0.95
N ASP A 142 3.40 1.49 1.03
CA ASP A 142 2.17 2.21 1.26
C ASP A 142 1.98 3.24 0.14
N ARG A 143 0.96 3.03 -0.69
CA ARG A 143 0.73 3.87 -1.87
C ARG A 143 0.17 5.24 -1.53
N ARG A 144 -0.55 5.36 -0.41
CA ARG A 144 -1.17 6.63 0.01
C ARG A 144 -0.13 7.54 0.67
N LEU A 145 0.86 6.99 1.36
CA LEU A 145 2.05 7.71 1.83
C LEU A 145 3.11 7.90 0.74
N VAL A 146 2.93 7.31 -0.45
CA VAL A 146 3.95 7.24 -1.50
C VAL A 146 5.29 6.76 -0.92
N ARG A 147 5.20 5.64 -0.21
CA ARG A 147 6.28 5.05 0.58
C ARG A 147 6.61 3.66 0.06
N VAL A 148 7.88 3.45 -0.26
CA VAL A 148 8.43 2.12 -0.56
C VAL A 148 9.69 1.91 0.25
N ASP A 149 9.81 0.75 0.87
CA ASP A 149 11.01 0.28 1.53
C ASP A 149 11.34 -1.12 1.00
N VAL A 150 12.54 -1.29 0.48
CA VAL A 150 13.05 -2.59 0.04
C VAL A 150 14.41 -2.84 0.66
N TRP A 151 14.60 -4.00 1.27
CA TRP A 151 15.84 -4.37 1.94
C TRP A 151 16.07 -5.88 1.87
N GLY A 152 17.32 -6.28 2.04
CA GLY A 152 17.71 -7.70 2.03
C GLY A 152 19.15 -7.87 2.52
N PRO A 153 19.59 -9.10 2.76
CA PRO A 153 20.96 -9.37 3.21
C PRO A 153 22.00 -8.85 2.22
N GLY A 154 23.08 -8.25 2.74
CA GLY A 154 24.23 -7.83 1.92
C GLY A 154 24.01 -6.60 1.04
N ALA A 155 22.90 -5.87 1.20
CA ALA A 155 22.65 -4.61 0.49
C ALA A 155 22.04 -3.53 1.40
N PRO A 156 22.37 -2.24 1.16
CA PRO A 156 21.67 -1.13 1.80
C PRO A 156 20.20 -1.08 1.37
N ALA A 157 19.33 -0.62 2.27
CA ALA A 157 17.90 -0.47 1.96
C ALA A 157 17.66 0.59 0.88
N VAL A 158 16.80 0.29 -0.08
CA VAL A 158 16.33 1.26 -1.08
C VAL A 158 14.99 1.80 -0.64
N ARG A 159 14.89 3.13 -0.50
CA ARG A 159 13.69 3.80 0.00
C ARG A 159 13.20 4.82 -1.00
N LEU A 160 11.90 4.82 -1.28
CA LEU A 160 11.21 5.87 -2.03
C LEU A 160 10.22 6.58 -1.10
N ARG A 161 10.19 7.90 -1.18
CA ARG A 161 9.26 8.78 -0.43
C ARG A 161 8.74 9.88 -1.34
N ALA A 162 7.63 10.51 -0.96
CA ALA A 162 7.20 11.81 -1.49
C ALA A 162 7.02 12.83 -0.36
N PRO A 163 8.11 13.36 0.23
CA PRO A 163 8.04 14.22 1.42
C PRO A 163 7.24 15.50 1.21
N TYR A 164 7.12 15.94 -0.05
CA TYR A 164 6.38 17.15 -0.44
C TYR A 164 5.12 16.84 -1.27
N GLY A 165 4.64 15.59 -1.20
CA GLY A 165 3.58 15.09 -2.08
C GLY A 165 4.12 14.65 -3.45
N PHE A 166 3.27 13.95 -4.20
CA PHE A 166 3.56 13.44 -5.53
C PHE A 166 2.58 14.03 -6.54
N HIS A 167 3.07 14.73 -7.55
CA HIS A 167 2.26 15.34 -8.60
C HIS A 167 2.34 14.46 -9.86
N GLY A 168 1.45 13.45 -9.91
CA GLY A 168 1.44 12.42 -10.95
C GLY A 168 1.26 12.93 -12.39
N ASP A 169 0.76 14.15 -12.56
CA ASP A 169 0.43 14.78 -13.85
C ASP A 169 1.37 15.96 -14.21
N SER A 170 2.55 16.01 -13.61
CA SER A 170 3.52 17.06 -13.93
C SER A 170 4.24 16.80 -15.26
N THR A 171 4.59 17.88 -15.97
CA THR A 171 5.48 17.88 -17.16
C THR A 171 6.84 17.23 -16.89
N VAL A 172 7.18 17.02 -15.61
CA VAL A 172 8.33 16.26 -15.14
C VAL A 172 7.85 15.01 -14.40
N PRO A 173 7.70 13.87 -15.11
CA PRO A 173 7.34 12.60 -14.48
C PRO A 173 8.25 12.32 -13.27
N GLY A 174 7.65 12.06 -12.11
CA GLY A 174 8.38 11.80 -10.87
C GLY A 174 8.64 13.01 -9.97
N SER A 175 8.14 14.20 -10.32
CA SER A 175 8.24 15.39 -9.44
C SER A 175 7.69 15.10 -8.03
N GLY A 176 8.48 15.42 -7.02
CA GLY A 176 8.17 15.17 -5.60
C GLY A 176 8.67 13.82 -5.05
N LEU A 177 9.09 12.89 -5.90
CA LEU A 177 9.68 11.62 -5.47
C LEU A 177 11.15 11.78 -5.07
N VAL A 178 11.50 11.21 -3.92
CA VAL A 178 12.87 11.14 -3.42
C VAL A 178 13.22 9.67 -3.21
N MET A 179 14.30 9.23 -3.85
CA MET A 179 14.85 7.88 -3.67
C MET A 179 16.18 7.95 -2.91
N THR A 180 16.38 7.06 -1.94
CA THR A 180 17.67 6.86 -1.27
C THR A 180 18.10 5.40 -1.34
N VAL A 181 19.41 5.19 -1.31
CA VAL A 181 20.06 3.88 -1.21
C VAL A 181 20.95 3.93 0.03
N GLY A 182 20.53 3.27 1.11
CA GLY A 182 21.02 3.56 2.45
C GLY A 182 20.76 5.03 2.77
N ASP A 183 21.83 5.74 3.14
CA ASP A 183 21.79 7.17 3.44
C ASP A 183 22.12 8.06 2.23
N VAL A 184 22.37 7.48 1.06
CA VAL A 184 22.75 8.23 -0.15
C VAL A 184 21.52 8.56 -0.98
N GLY A 185 21.31 9.84 -1.26
CA GLY A 185 20.28 10.30 -2.20
C GLY A 185 20.58 9.87 -3.63
N ALA A 186 19.64 9.22 -4.28
CA ALA A 186 19.73 8.85 -5.70
C ALA A 186 18.97 9.85 -6.56
N ARG A 187 19.59 10.30 -7.66
CA ARG A 187 18.90 11.13 -8.65
C ARG A 187 17.96 10.23 -9.45
N LEU A 188 16.66 10.50 -9.34
CA LEU A 188 15.59 9.77 -10.02
C LEU A 188 15.09 10.59 -11.22
N ILE A 189 15.04 9.96 -12.40
CA ILE A 189 14.57 10.58 -13.64
C ILE A 189 13.60 9.62 -14.33
N LEU A 190 12.33 10.01 -14.43
CA LEU A 190 11.34 9.25 -15.20
C LEU A 190 11.17 9.92 -16.57
N ARG A 191 11.22 9.10 -17.62
CA ARG A 191 11.02 9.53 -19.00
C ARG A 191 9.87 8.74 -19.59
N LYS A 192 8.73 9.38 -19.76
CA LYS A 192 7.62 8.85 -20.56
C LYS A 192 7.68 9.44 -21.96
N LYS A 193 7.60 8.60 -22.98
CA LYS A 193 7.55 8.99 -24.40
C LYS A 193 6.38 8.30 -25.07
N PHE A 194 5.82 8.94 -26.10
CA PHE A 194 4.74 8.36 -26.91
C PHE A 194 5.16 7.00 -27.48
N ARG A 195 6.39 6.92 -28.02
CA ARG A 195 7.00 5.63 -28.35
C ARG A 195 7.43 4.92 -27.06
N LYS A 196 6.59 3.99 -26.58
CA LYS A 196 6.77 3.22 -25.33
C LYS A 196 8.16 2.59 -25.17
N SER A 197 8.78 2.13 -26.26
CA SER A 197 10.15 1.55 -26.24
C SER A 197 11.25 2.56 -25.90
N LYS A 198 10.97 3.86 -25.94
CA LYS A 198 11.88 4.94 -25.56
C LYS A 198 11.62 5.48 -24.15
N SER A 199 10.60 4.97 -23.46
CA SER A 199 10.35 5.32 -22.06
C SER A 199 11.34 4.61 -21.14
N SER A 200 11.76 5.27 -20.07
CA SER A 200 12.73 4.72 -19.11
C SER A 200 12.55 5.32 -17.73
N VAL A 201 13.10 4.63 -16.73
CA VAL A 201 13.36 5.19 -15.40
C VAL A 201 14.85 5.07 -15.15
N GLU A 202 15.51 6.17 -14.82
CA GLU A 202 16.93 6.21 -14.49
C GLU A 202 17.12 6.56 -13.01
N ILE A 203 17.97 5.79 -12.34
CA ILE A 203 18.33 5.95 -10.93
C ILE A 203 19.84 6.06 -10.88
N ARG A 204 20.33 7.24 -10.51
CA ARG A 204 21.76 7.54 -10.53
C ARG A 204 22.28 7.77 -9.12
N LEU A 205 23.25 6.96 -8.73
CA LEU A 205 24.16 7.22 -7.62
C LEU A 205 25.46 7.84 -8.17
N PRO A 206 26.35 8.35 -7.32
CA PRO A 206 27.63 8.88 -7.76
C PRO A 206 28.50 7.88 -8.55
N ASP A 207 28.40 6.60 -8.23
CA ASP A 207 29.28 5.52 -8.72
C ASP A 207 28.61 4.55 -9.71
N ARG A 208 27.28 4.59 -9.85
CA ARG A 208 26.52 3.63 -10.66
C ARG A 208 25.18 4.18 -11.12
N CYS A 209 24.68 3.65 -12.23
CA CYS A 209 23.40 4.04 -12.81
C CYS A 209 22.55 2.80 -13.13
N TRP A 210 21.33 2.75 -12.61
CA TRP A 210 20.33 1.80 -13.07
C TRP A 210 19.35 2.44 -14.04
N THR A 211 19.00 1.71 -15.08
CA THR A 211 17.99 2.09 -16.06
C THR A 211 16.96 0.98 -16.22
N LEU A 212 15.70 1.27 -15.92
CA LEU A 212 14.57 0.41 -16.27
C LEU A 212 14.14 0.72 -17.70
N ARG A 213 14.08 -0.30 -18.56
CA ARG A 213 13.61 -0.18 -19.94
C ARG A 213 12.56 -1.24 -20.25
N ARG A 214 11.62 -0.88 -21.10
CA ARG A 214 10.64 -1.81 -21.64
C ARG A 214 11.33 -2.93 -22.43
N GLU A 215 10.99 -4.17 -22.11
CA GLU A 215 11.39 -5.37 -22.88
C GLU A 215 10.21 -5.83 -23.74
N THR A 216 9.06 -6.07 -23.10
CA THR A 216 7.82 -6.53 -23.73
C THR A 216 6.65 -5.64 -23.31
N ALA A 217 5.42 -5.97 -23.71
CA ALA A 217 4.23 -5.26 -23.23
C ALA A 217 4.00 -5.44 -21.72
N GLU A 218 4.49 -6.54 -21.15
CA GLU A 218 4.25 -6.95 -19.76
C GLU A 218 5.49 -6.92 -18.88
N GLY A 219 6.67 -6.77 -19.47
CA GLY A 219 7.93 -6.82 -18.74
C GLY A 219 8.93 -5.74 -19.15
N SER A 220 9.86 -5.51 -18.23
CA SER A 220 10.95 -4.54 -18.37
C SER A 220 12.25 -5.19 -17.93
N CYS A 221 13.37 -4.81 -18.55
CA CYS A 221 14.69 -5.17 -18.06
C CYS A 221 15.27 -4.02 -17.23
N LEU A 222 15.93 -4.38 -16.13
CA LEU A 222 16.76 -3.46 -15.36
C LEU A 222 18.20 -3.62 -15.84
N LEU A 223 18.82 -2.51 -16.22
CA LEU A 223 20.22 -2.46 -16.59
C LEU A 223 21.01 -1.68 -15.55
N ARG A 224 22.18 -2.17 -15.14
CA ARG A 224 23.19 -1.41 -14.41
C ARG A 224 24.32 -1.05 -15.37
N ASP A 225 24.57 0.24 -15.55
CA ASP A 225 25.62 0.77 -16.44
C ASP A 225 25.59 0.15 -17.85
N GLY A 226 24.37 -0.09 -18.36
CA GLY A 226 24.12 -0.67 -19.68
C GLY A 226 24.11 -2.20 -19.73
N ARG A 227 24.51 -2.91 -18.67
CA ARG A 227 24.43 -4.37 -18.57
C ARG A 227 23.13 -4.79 -17.90
N ARG A 228 22.43 -5.77 -18.47
CA ARG A 228 21.21 -6.33 -17.85
C ARG A 228 21.56 -7.01 -16.52
N VAL A 229 20.78 -6.72 -15.48
CA VAL A 229 20.93 -7.29 -14.13
C VAL A 229 19.67 -7.98 -13.63
N ALA A 230 18.50 -7.65 -14.19
CA ALA A 230 17.25 -8.36 -13.91
C ALA A 230 16.23 -8.21 -15.05
N LEU A 231 15.34 -9.21 -15.17
CA LEU A 231 14.11 -9.14 -15.94
C LEU A 231 12.92 -9.09 -14.97
N LEU A 232 12.02 -8.14 -15.18
CA LEU A 232 10.90 -7.84 -14.30
C LEU A 232 9.61 -8.03 -15.09
N THR A 233 8.75 -8.92 -14.64
CA THR A 233 7.50 -9.24 -15.34
C THR A 233 6.34 -8.96 -14.42
N ARG A 234 5.29 -8.32 -14.94
CA ARG A 234 4.03 -8.19 -14.20
C ARG A 234 3.54 -9.59 -13.82
N PRO A 235 2.97 -9.78 -12.62
CA PRO A 235 2.28 -11.02 -12.31
C PRO A 235 1.27 -11.29 -13.41
N SER A 236 1.23 -12.54 -13.90
CA SER A 236 0.23 -12.93 -14.90
C SER A 236 -1.17 -12.57 -14.39
N GLN A 237 -2.09 -12.33 -15.32
CA GLN A 237 -3.47 -12.06 -14.98
C GLN A 237 -4.04 -13.25 -14.16
N TRP A 238 -4.05 -13.07 -12.83
CA TRP A 238 -4.86 -13.75 -11.81
C TRP A 238 -4.41 -15.14 -11.26
N PRO A 239 -3.27 -15.27 -10.55
CA PRO A 239 -3.02 -16.44 -9.69
C PRO A 239 -3.76 -16.43 -8.34
N GLY A 240 -4.37 -15.30 -7.95
CA GLY A 240 -4.83 -15.08 -6.57
C GLY A 240 -3.65 -14.90 -5.59
N PRO A 241 -3.91 -14.55 -4.32
CA PRO A 241 -2.84 -14.52 -3.33
C PRO A 241 -2.33 -15.95 -3.07
N PRO A 242 -1.04 -16.12 -2.70
CA PRO A 242 -0.51 -17.42 -2.31
C PRO A 242 -1.35 -18.07 -1.20
N PRO A 243 -1.44 -19.42 -1.13
CA PRO A 243 -2.12 -20.10 -0.03
C PRO A 243 -1.64 -19.59 1.33
N GLY A 244 -2.58 -19.28 2.23
CA GLY A 244 -2.27 -18.74 3.55
C GLY A 244 -1.89 -17.26 3.58
N SER A 245 -2.02 -16.53 2.45
CA SER A 245 -1.78 -15.10 2.38
C SER A 245 -3.02 -14.37 1.85
N VAL A 246 -3.22 -13.14 2.33
CA VAL A 246 -4.19 -12.19 1.76
C VAL A 246 -3.51 -11.09 0.93
N LEU A 247 -2.17 -11.13 0.84
CA LEU A 247 -1.37 -10.15 0.11
C LEU A 247 -1.24 -10.54 -1.36
N LEU A 248 -1.43 -9.55 -2.24
CA LEU A 248 -1.19 -9.68 -3.67
C LEU A 248 0.29 -9.95 -3.95
N PRO A 249 0.59 -10.78 -4.97
CA PRO A 249 1.95 -11.13 -5.31
C PRO A 249 2.79 -9.92 -5.75
N LEU A 250 4.09 -10.01 -5.51
CA LEU A 250 5.07 -9.11 -6.10
C LEU A 250 5.26 -9.43 -7.59
N ALA A 251 5.87 -8.51 -8.35
CA ALA A 251 6.33 -8.81 -9.70
C ALA A 251 7.27 -10.02 -9.69
N ASP A 252 7.23 -10.79 -10.76
CA ASP A 252 8.25 -11.80 -10.98
C ASP A 252 9.57 -11.11 -11.35
N VAL A 253 10.63 -11.44 -10.64
CA VAL A 253 11.95 -10.85 -10.81
C VAL A 253 12.95 -11.98 -11.02
N ARG A 254 13.41 -12.10 -12.25
CA ARG A 254 14.52 -12.98 -12.60
C ARG A 254 15.82 -12.22 -12.47
N HIS A 255 16.59 -12.53 -11.44
CA HIS A 255 17.92 -11.96 -11.21
C HIS A 255 18.93 -12.54 -12.21
N GLU A 256 19.70 -11.66 -12.85
CA GLU A 256 20.79 -12.00 -13.77
C GLU A 256 22.17 -11.53 -13.24
N SER A 257 22.17 -10.83 -12.10
CA SER A 257 23.34 -10.41 -11.35
C SER A 257 23.35 -11.08 -9.97
N PRO A 258 24.52 -11.51 -9.46
CA PRO A 258 24.64 -12.00 -8.10
C PRO A 258 24.70 -10.88 -7.06
N ASP A 259 24.80 -9.61 -7.48
CA ASP A 259 24.91 -8.46 -6.59
C ASP A 259 23.60 -8.25 -5.79
N PRO A 260 23.63 -8.31 -4.46
CA PRO A 260 22.44 -8.12 -3.64
C PRO A 260 21.77 -6.74 -3.84
N LEU A 261 22.54 -5.69 -4.17
CA LEU A 261 21.97 -4.37 -4.40
C LEU A 261 21.17 -4.32 -5.71
N ASP A 262 21.58 -5.05 -6.75
CA ASP A 262 20.82 -5.15 -7.99
C ASP A 262 19.46 -5.83 -7.73
N ALA A 263 19.43 -6.84 -6.86
CA ALA A 263 18.19 -7.52 -6.47
C ALA A 263 17.25 -6.60 -5.67
N VAL A 264 17.76 -5.89 -4.66
CA VAL A 264 16.99 -4.89 -3.90
C VAL A 264 16.47 -3.79 -4.83
N MET A 265 17.32 -3.30 -5.74
CA MET A 265 16.94 -2.28 -6.73
C MET A 265 15.85 -2.80 -7.69
N ALA A 266 15.96 -4.03 -8.17
CA ALA A 266 14.95 -4.65 -9.04
C ALA A 266 13.57 -4.71 -8.37
N HIS A 267 13.49 -5.14 -7.11
CA HIS A 267 12.23 -5.13 -6.37
C HIS A 267 11.72 -3.72 -6.09
N ALA A 268 12.61 -2.77 -5.76
CA ALA A 268 12.25 -1.37 -5.55
C ALA A 268 11.63 -0.74 -6.80
N VAL A 269 12.21 -0.95 -7.97
CA VAL A 269 11.65 -0.42 -9.23
C VAL A 269 10.37 -1.12 -9.64
N ALA A 270 10.26 -2.44 -9.45
CA ALA A 270 9.05 -3.20 -9.75
C ALA A 270 7.82 -2.67 -8.99
N VAL A 271 7.96 -2.33 -7.72
CA VAL A 271 6.83 -1.86 -6.91
C VAL A 271 6.57 -0.36 -7.03
N SER A 272 7.56 0.41 -7.47
CA SER A 272 7.48 1.87 -7.57
C SER A 272 7.05 2.37 -8.94
N PHE A 273 7.41 1.67 -10.02
CA PHE A 273 7.27 2.15 -11.39
C PHE A 273 6.53 1.15 -12.28
N GLY A 274 5.90 1.67 -13.33
CA GLY A 274 5.22 0.85 -14.33
C GLY A 274 6.20 -0.08 -15.05
N LEU A 275 5.71 -1.25 -15.46
CA LEU A 275 6.45 -2.27 -16.20
C LEU A 275 5.84 -2.47 -17.59
N GLY A 276 6.68 -2.84 -18.55
CA GLY A 276 6.29 -3.02 -19.94
C GLY A 276 5.80 -1.72 -20.56
N ASP A 277 4.57 -1.72 -21.06
CA ASP A 277 3.94 -0.57 -21.73
C ASP A 277 3.77 0.67 -20.84
N THR A 278 3.79 0.50 -19.51
CA THR A 278 3.69 1.61 -18.54
C THR A 278 5.05 2.06 -17.99
N THR A 279 6.16 1.54 -18.53
CA THR A 279 7.52 1.97 -18.15
C THR A 279 7.66 3.50 -18.27
N GLY A 280 8.31 4.12 -17.28
CA GLY A 280 8.47 5.58 -17.20
C GLY A 280 7.38 6.29 -16.39
N LEU A 281 6.40 5.55 -15.84
CA LEU A 281 5.40 6.06 -14.91
C LEU A 281 5.67 5.59 -13.48
N ALA A 282 5.25 6.37 -12.49
CA ALA A 282 5.18 5.92 -11.11
C ALA A 282 3.84 5.22 -10.83
N ARG A 283 3.84 4.23 -9.94
CA ARG A 283 2.66 3.42 -9.55
C ARG A 283 1.89 4.03 -8.38
N PHE A 284 2.04 5.32 -8.15
CA PHE A 284 1.38 6.06 -7.09
C PHE A 284 0.34 7.00 -7.68
N ARG A 285 -0.73 7.25 -6.93
CA ARG A 285 -1.68 8.30 -7.26
C ARG A 285 -1.08 9.65 -6.91
N ALA A 286 -1.51 10.70 -7.59
CA ALA A 286 -1.16 12.05 -7.19
C ALA A 286 -1.66 12.30 -5.75
N VAL A 287 -0.76 12.74 -4.88
CA VAL A 287 -1.05 13.11 -3.50
C VAL A 287 -0.54 14.52 -3.29
N HIS A 288 -1.46 15.46 -3.09
CA HIS A 288 -1.10 16.82 -2.72
C HIS A 288 -0.56 16.81 -1.28
N SER A 289 0.50 17.58 -1.02
CA SER A 289 0.99 17.84 0.33
C SER A 289 -0.11 18.51 1.17
N ARG A 290 -0.96 17.68 1.77
CA ARG A 290 -1.84 18.10 2.84
C ARG A 290 -1.17 17.59 4.12
N ARG A 291 -0.86 18.50 5.04
CA ARG A 291 -0.53 18.14 6.43
C ARG A 291 -1.81 17.58 7.06
N THR A 292 -2.14 16.35 6.73
CA THR A 292 -3.18 15.59 7.43
C THR A 292 -2.68 15.38 8.85
N THR A 293 -3.42 15.86 9.84
CA THR A 293 -3.06 15.58 11.23
C THR A 293 -3.35 14.11 11.54
N ASP A 294 -2.71 13.56 12.57
CA ASP A 294 -2.98 12.20 13.02
C ASP A 294 -4.46 12.03 13.40
N ASP A 295 -5.08 13.06 13.99
CA ASP A 295 -6.50 13.06 14.32
C ASP A 295 -7.41 13.01 13.07
N ASP A 296 -7.02 13.68 11.99
CA ASP A 296 -7.76 13.68 10.72
C ASP A 296 -7.68 12.34 9.98
N THR A 297 -6.72 11.47 10.31
CA THR A 297 -6.51 10.20 9.61
C THR A 297 -6.87 8.98 10.45
N TRP A 298 -6.78 9.08 11.78
CA TRP A 298 -6.97 7.95 12.70
C TRP A 298 -8.29 7.20 12.47
N GLY A 299 -9.41 7.93 12.40
CA GLY A 299 -10.76 7.36 12.26
C GLY A 299 -11.18 7.03 10.83
N HIS A 300 -10.37 7.36 9.82
CA HIS A 300 -10.73 7.22 8.42
C HIS A 300 -10.24 5.90 7.83
N PRO A 301 -10.94 5.35 6.82
CA PRO A 301 -10.42 4.23 6.05
C PRO A 301 -9.04 4.55 5.47
N TRP A 302 -8.15 3.58 5.55
CA TRP A 302 -6.82 3.63 4.99
C TRP A 302 -6.59 2.39 4.16
N PHE A 303 -6.71 2.48 2.84
CA PHE A 303 -6.60 1.32 1.96
C PHE A 303 -5.16 1.17 1.44
N SER A 304 -4.60 -0.03 1.59
CA SER A 304 -3.25 -0.31 1.09
C SER A 304 -3.24 -0.72 -0.39
N ASN A 305 -4.37 -1.18 -0.92
CA ASN A 305 -4.49 -1.80 -2.24
C ASN A 305 -3.51 -2.98 -2.44
N LEU A 306 -3.21 -3.70 -1.35
CA LEU A 306 -2.35 -4.88 -1.33
C LEU A 306 -3.13 -6.18 -1.16
N GLY A 307 -4.45 -6.14 -1.02
CA GLY A 307 -5.31 -7.32 -0.94
C GLY A 307 -6.25 -7.46 -2.13
N ARG A 308 -7.00 -8.56 -2.19
CA ARG A 308 -7.90 -8.87 -3.34
C ARG A 308 -9.31 -8.27 -3.19
N GLY A 309 -9.78 -8.08 -1.96
CA GLY A 309 -11.17 -7.73 -1.70
C GLY A 309 -11.44 -6.24 -1.68
N ARG A 310 -12.72 -5.86 -1.72
CA ARG A 310 -13.23 -4.50 -1.46
C ARG A 310 -12.82 -3.92 -0.08
N ASP A 311 -12.28 -4.78 0.75
CA ASP A 311 -11.89 -4.50 2.11
C ASP A 311 -10.45 -3.98 2.22
N ASP A 312 -9.66 -4.20 1.17
CA ASP A 312 -8.26 -3.78 1.05
C ASP A 312 -8.05 -2.73 -0.05
N ASN A 313 -9.08 -2.51 -0.88
CA ASN A 313 -9.01 -1.65 -2.06
C ASN A 313 -10.03 -0.51 -1.99
N GLU A 314 -9.61 0.67 -2.43
CA GLU A 314 -10.53 1.78 -2.66
C GLU A 314 -11.50 1.46 -3.82
N PRO A 315 -12.71 2.05 -3.85
CA PRO A 315 -13.54 2.05 -5.05
C PRO A 315 -12.74 2.60 -6.24
N GLY A 316 -12.62 1.81 -7.32
CA GLY A 316 -11.77 2.16 -8.48
C GLY A 316 -10.26 2.10 -8.22
N GLY A 317 -9.83 1.55 -7.09
CA GLY A 317 -8.44 1.29 -6.73
C GLY A 317 -7.94 -0.02 -7.34
N GLY A 318 -7.05 0.08 -8.32
CA GLY A 318 -6.28 -1.06 -8.81
C GLY A 318 -5.00 -1.28 -8.00
N ASP A 319 -4.43 -2.48 -8.12
CA ASP A 319 -3.12 -2.83 -7.56
C ASP A 319 -1.94 -2.14 -8.28
N GLY A 320 -2.23 -1.12 -9.10
CA GLY A 320 -1.25 -0.37 -9.88
C GLY A 320 -0.58 -1.15 -11.00
N TRP A 321 -1.09 -2.33 -11.38
CA TRP A 321 -0.65 -3.08 -12.57
C TRP A 321 -1.53 -2.85 -13.81
N GLY A 322 -2.75 -2.34 -13.61
CA GLY A 322 -3.76 -2.06 -14.63
C GLY A 322 -3.54 -0.77 -15.42
N SER A 323 -4.15 -0.72 -16.60
CA SER A 323 -4.14 0.32 -17.63
C SER A 323 -4.93 1.60 -17.30
N ASP A 324 -5.12 1.91 -16.02
CA ASP A 324 -6.01 3.01 -15.59
C ASP A 324 -5.33 4.40 -15.65
N GLY A 325 -4.18 4.49 -16.32
CA GLY A 325 -3.74 5.74 -16.92
C GLY A 325 -4.57 5.93 -18.17
N GLY A 326 -5.75 6.54 -18.01
CA GLY A 326 -6.62 6.91 -19.11
C GLY A 326 -5.80 7.46 -20.26
N ASP A 327 -6.08 6.95 -21.45
CA ASP A 327 -5.67 7.57 -22.69
C ASP A 327 -6.04 9.05 -22.59
N GLY A 328 -5.02 9.91 -22.49
CA GLY A 328 -5.15 11.31 -22.83
C GLY A 328 -5.46 11.37 -24.31
N GLY A 329 -6.74 11.27 -24.64
CA GLY A 329 -7.26 11.56 -25.96
C GLY A 329 -7.21 13.06 -26.17
N ASP A 330 -6.19 13.51 -26.90
CA ASP A 330 -6.29 14.72 -27.69
C ASP A 330 -7.46 14.57 -28.67
N ALA A 331 -8.50 15.38 -28.48
CA ALA A 331 -9.39 15.80 -29.55
C ALA A 331 -9.70 17.28 -29.32
N GLY A 332 -8.81 18.12 -29.84
CA GLY A 332 -9.08 19.55 -29.98
C GLY A 332 -10.09 19.83 -31.09
N GLY A 333 -10.70 21.01 -30.99
CA GLY A 333 -11.05 21.84 -32.14
C GLY A 333 -12.36 21.50 -32.86
N GLY A 334 -13.31 22.42 -32.74
CA GLY A 334 -14.52 22.42 -33.56
C GLY A 334 -15.40 23.62 -33.25
N ASP A 335 -14.94 24.82 -33.61
CA ASP A 335 -15.77 26.01 -33.75
C ASP A 335 -16.89 25.78 -34.79
N GLY A 336 -18.05 26.36 -34.53
CA GLY A 336 -19.19 26.47 -35.44
C GLY A 336 -20.48 26.40 -34.62
N GLY A 337 -21.25 27.46 -34.40
CA GLY A 337 -21.53 28.60 -35.27
C GLY A 337 -23.04 28.62 -35.47
N GLY A 338 -23.67 29.73 -35.04
CA GLY A 338 -24.97 30.30 -35.42
C GLY A 338 -26.14 29.41 -35.88
N GLY A 339 -27.32 29.68 -35.33
CA GLY A 339 -28.58 29.22 -35.91
C GLY A 339 -29.80 29.68 -35.12
N ASP A 340 -30.23 30.92 -35.37
CA ASP A 340 -31.53 31.45 -34.99
C ASP A 340 -32.68 30.72 -35.71
N GLY A 341 -33.87 30.75 -35.10
CA GLY A 341 -35.18 30.46 -35.73
C GLY A 341 -36.00 29.47 -34.88
N GLY A 342 -37.19 29.76 -34.36
CA GLY A 342 -38.22 30.71 -34.80
C GLY A 342 -39.39 29.93 -35.43
N GLY A 343 -40.58 30.02 -34.80
CA GLY A 343 -41.87 29.50 -35.31
C GLY A 343 -42.21 28.11 -34.75
N GLY A 344 -43.29 27.91 -33.99
CA GLY A 344 -44.72 28.10 -34.36
C GLY A 344 -45.26 26.70 -34.67
N GLY A 345 -46.17 26.09 -33.91
CA GLY A 345 -47.54 26.49 -33.63
C GLY A 345 -48.44 25.25 -33.83
N GLY A 346 -49.55 25.16 -33.11
CA GLY A 346 -50.63 24.16 -33.29
C GLY A 346 -50.29 22.78 -32.70
N GLY A 347 -51.19 22.08 -32.00
CA GLY A 347 -52.62 22.18 -31.84
C GLY A 347 -53.09 20.81 -31.36
N ASP A 348 -54.06 20.81 -30.45
CA ASP A 348 -54.75 19.70 -29.78
C ASP A 348 -53.97 18.88 -28.73
#